data_AF-A0A6B0SLW9-F1
#
_entry.id   AF-A0A6B0SLW9-F1
#
_cell.length_a   1.000
_cell.length_b   1.000
_cell.length_c   1.000
_cell.angle_alpha   90.00
_cell.angle_beta   90.00
_cell.angle_gamma   90.00
#
_symmetry.space_group_name_H-M   'P 1'
#
loop_
_entity.id
_entity.type
_entity.pdbx_description
1 polymer ?
#
loop_
_entity_poly.entity_id
_entity_poly.type
_entity_poly.pdbx_seq_one_letter_code
_entity_poly.pdbx_strand_id
1 'polypeptide(L)'
;MTCPHLEYRTDGDGQSFDTPRAYCGVTASFVQPMRADVCNDRYDLHHAAHCEVFLEHEAADGGADGAQPETQERTGGGPDGEGEES
;
A
#
# COMPACT_ATOMS: atom_id res chain seq x y z
N MET A 1 -0.20 12.02 13.07
CA MET A 1 -0.19 13.13 12.08
C MET A 1 -1.16 12.77 10.99
N THR A 2 -2.06 13.65 10.57
CA THR A 2 -3.02 13.30 9.51
C THR A 2 -2.31 12.93 8.20
N CYS A 3 -2.83 11.90 7.51
CA CYS A 3 -2.38 11.46 6.19
C CYS A 3 -2.32 12.64 5.21
N PRO A 4 -1.21 12.81 4.45
CA PRO A 4 -1.03 13.96 3.55
C PRO A 4 -1.99 13.95 2.35
N HIS A 5 -2.56 12.80 2.00
CA HIS A 5 -3.51 12.66 0.88
C HIS A 5 -4.98 12.73 1.31
N LEU A 6 -5.25 13.05 2.59
CA LEU A 6 -6.61 13.22 3.09
C LEU A 6 -7.08 14.66 2.87
N GLU A 7 -8.17 14.81 2.13
CA GLU A 7 -8.88 16.07 1.95
C GLU A 7 -10.30 15.97 2.51
N TYR A 8 -10.89 17.11 2.88
CA TYR A 8 -12.30 17.22 3.23
C TYR A 8 -13.00 18.10 2.21
N ARG A 9 -13.91 17.51 1.42
CA ARG A 9 -14.59 18.20 0.32
C ARG A 9 -16.08 18.36 0.58
N THR A 10 -16.62 19.49 0.18
CA THR A 10 -18.06 19.83 0.30
C THR A 10 -18.87 19.38 -0.91
N ASP A 11 -18.23 18.83 -1.93
CA ASP A 11 -18.87 18.46 -3.19
C ASP A 11 -18.06 17.38 -3.91
N GLY A 12 -18.75 16.63 -4.78
CA GLY A 12 -18.19 15.58 -5.61
C GLY A 12 -19.28 14.84 -6.38
N ASP A 13 -18.93 14.25 -7.53
CA ASP A 13 -19.86 13.47 -8.37
C ASP A 13 -21.14 14.24 -8.77
N GLY A 14 -21.03 15.56 -8.96
CA GLY A 14 -22.16 16.44 -9.30
C GLY A 14 -23.13 16.71 -8.14
N GLN A 15 -22.74 16.36 -6.92
CA GLN A 15 -23.53 16.55 -5.71
C GLN A 15 -22.78 17.45 -4.72
N SER A 16 -23.51 18.25 -3.96
CA SER A 16 -22.98 19.02 -2.83
C SER A 16 -23.43 18.38 -1.51
N PHE A 17 -22.61 18.51 -0.48
CA PHE A 17 -22.82 17.97 0.85
C PHE A 17 -22.89 19.12 1.85
N ASP A 18 -23.82 19.05 2.79
CA ASP A 18 -23.92 20.02 3.89
C ASP A 18 -22.73 19.94 4.86
N THR A 19 -22.05 18.79 4.91
CA THR A 19 -20.87 18.57 5.75
C THR A 19 -19.71 18.05 4.89
N PRO A 20 -18.50 18.60 5.06
CA PRO A 20 -17.32 18.12 4.33
C PRO A 20 -17.10 16.62 4.54
N ARG A 21 -16.90 15.87 3.45
CA ARG A 21 -16.64 14.44 3.46
C ARG A 21 -15.18 14.14 3.17
N ALA A 22 -14.66 13.13 3.86
CA ALA A 22 -13.29 12.67 3.70
C ALA A 22 -13.09 12.08 2.28
N TYR A 23 -12.06 12.58 1.60
CA TYR A 23 -11.70 12.24 0.23
C TYR A 23 -10.22 11.87 0.18
N CYS A 24 -9.90 10.75 -0.45
CA CYS A 24 -8.52 10.31 -0.65
C CYS A 24 -8.04 10.77 -2.02
N GLY A 25 -6.97 11.57 -2.03
CA GLY A 25 -6.34 12.05 -3.26
C GLY A 25 -5.68 10.94 -4.09
N VAL A 26 -5.20 9.87 -3.45
CA VAL A 26 -4.53 8.75 -4.13
C VAL A 26 -5.52 7.95 -4.99
N THR A 27 -6.66 7.57 -4.42
CA THR A 27 -7.70 6.83 -5.14
C THR A 27 -8.69 7.74 -5.87
N ALA A 28 -8.56 9.06 -5.69
CA ALA A 28 -9.47 10.08 -6.19
C ALA A 28 -10.95 9.78 -5.83
N SER A 29 -11.21 9.32 -4.61
CA SER A 29 -12.55 8.91 -4.18
C SER A 29 -12.86 9.23 -2.72
N PHE A 30 -14.15 9.34 -2.39
CA PHE A 30 -14.59 9.47 -1.00
C PHE A 30 -14.33 8.19 -0.23
N VAL A 31 -13.80 8.33 0.99
CA VAL A 31 -13.46 7.18 1.84
C VAL A 31 -14.58 6.88 2.85
N GLN A 32 -14.62 5.62 3.28
CA GLN A 32 -15.51 5.20 4.36
C GLN A 32 -15.10 5.82 5.71
N PRO A 33 -16.03 5.98 6.67
CA PRO A 33 -15.73 6.54 7.98
C PRO A 33 -14.55 5.87 8.69
N MET A 34 -14.51 4.52 8.70
CA MET A 34 -13.40 3.77 9.30
C MET A 34 -12.04 4.12 8.69
N ARG A 35 -11.99 4.27 7.36
CA ARG A 35 -10.76 4.67 6.68
C ARG A 35 -10.41 6.14 6.96
N ALA A 36 -11.41 7.01 7.10
CA ALA A 36 -11.18 8.37 7.56
C ALA A 36 -10.57 8.39 8.97
N ASP A 37 -11.00 7.52 9.88
CA ASP A 37 -10.39 7.40 11.22
C ASP A 37 -8.90 7.02 11.14
N VAL A 38 -8.56 6.03 10.30
CA VAL A 38 -7.17 5.63 10.03
C VAL A 38 -6.37 6.79 9.43
N CYS A 39 -6.90 7.47 8.41
CA CYS A 39 -6.19 8.59 7.77
C CYS A 39 -6.02 9.80 8.71
N ASN A 40 -6.83 9.94 9.75
CA ASN A 40 -6.71 11.00 10.75
C ASN A 40 -5.84 10.62 11.96
N ASP A 41 -5.27 9.40 11.98
CA ASP A 41 -4.55 8.88 13.15
C ASP A 41 -5.39 8.85 14.42
N ARG A 42 -6.69 8.57 14.30
CA ARG A 42 -7.61 8.47 15.44
C ARG A 42 -7.52 7.09 16.07
N TYR A 43 -7.74 7.01 17.38
CA TYR A 43 -7.84 5.74 18.10
C TYR A 43 -6.60 4.83 17.96
N ASP A 44 -5.40 5.43 17.84
CA ASP A 44 -4.12 4.74 17.60
C ASP A 44 -4.03 4.02 16.23
N LEU A 45 -4.93 4.37 15.31
CA LEU A 45 -4.92 3.88 13.93
C LEU A 45 -4.10 4.81 13.04
N HIS A 46 -2.79 4.60 12.96
CA HIS A 46 -1.89 5.40 12.13
C HIS A 46 -2.01 5.11 10.63
N HIS A 47 -2.14 6.14 9.80
CA HIS A 47 -2.17 6.02 8.33
C HIS A 47 -0.93 5.33 7.76
N ALA A 48 0.25 5.64 8.30
CA ALA A 48 1.52 5.07 7.87
C ALA A 48 1.74 3.60 8.27
N ALA A 49 0.82 3.01 9.05
CA ALA A 49 0.90 1.61 9.46
C ALA A 49 -0.34 0.79 9.07
N HIS A 50 -1.50 1.42 8.96
CA HIS A 50 -2.79 0.73 8.85
C HIS A 50 -3.59 1.06 7.58
N CYS A 51 -3.13 1.99 6.74
CA CYS A 51 -3.81 2.33 5.48
C CYS A 51 -3.09 1.67 4.30
N GLU A 52 -3.68 0.64 3.67
CA GLU A 52 -3.04 -0.04 2.53
C GLU A 52 -2.75 0.91 1.37
N VAL A 53 -3.70 1.76 0.99
CA VAL A 53 -3.54 2.76 -0.07
C VAL A 53 -2.34 3.70 0.15
N PHE A 54 -2.11 4.13 1.39
CA PHE A 54 -0.97 5.00 1.69
C PHE A 54 0.36 4.25 1.55
N LEU A 55 0.42 3.05 2.14
CA LEU A 55 1.60 2.18 2.07
C LEU A 55 1.95 1.81 0.62
N GLU A 56 0.95 1.47 -0.19
CA GLU A 56 1.12 1.14 -1.60
C GLU A 56 1.61 2.35 -2.41
N HIS A 57 1.09 3.55 -2.12
CA HIS A 57 1.52 4.78 -2.78
C HIS A 57 2.97 5.13 -2.43
N GLU A 58 3.32 5.15 -1.13
CA GLU A 58 4.70 5.44 -0.69
C GLU A 58 5.71 4.42 -1.23
N ALA A 59 5.31 3.14 -1.36
CA ALA A 59 6.16 2.12 -1.97
C ALA A 59 6.35 2.34 -3.48
N ALA A 60 5.33 2.84 -4.19
CA ALA A 60 5.42 3.18 -5.60
C ALA A 60 6.29 4.44 -5.83
N ASP A 61 6.17 5.44 -4.98
CA ASP A 61 6.96 6.68 -5.05
C ASP A 61 8.42 6.48 -4.58
N GLY A 62 8.66 5.55 -3.65
CA GLY A 62 9.99 5.16 -3.16
C GLY A 62 10.69 4.07 -3.98
N GLY A 63 10.07 3.59 -5.06
CA GLY A 63 10.41 2.34 -5.75
C GLY A 63 11.09 2.46 -7.11
N ALA A 64 11.92 3.49 -7.34
CA ALA A 64 12.76 3.60 -8.53
C ALA A 64 14.26 3.62 -8.18
N ASP A 65 14.73 2.75 -7.29
CA ASP A 65 16.13 2.28 -7.31
C ASP A 65 16.28 0.98 -6.51
N GLY A 66 16.24 -0.16 -7.21
CA GLY A 66 16.93 -1.39 -6.78
C GLY A 66 16.17 -2.45 -5.97
N ALA A 67 15.38 -3.29 -6.63
CA ALA A 67 15.28 -4.72 -6.29
C ALA A 67 14.77 -5.50 -7.50
N GLN A 68 15.70 -6.05 -8.29
CA GLN A 68 15.40 -7.08 -9.29
C GLN A 68 14.74 -8.27 -8.58
N PRO A 69 13.65 -8.86 -9.10
CA PRO A 69 13.18 -10.13 -8.60
C PRO A 69 14.24 -11.17 -8.93
N GLU A 70 14.95 -11.66 -7.93
CA GLU A 70 15.83 -12.81 -8.06
C GLU A 70 14.97 -14.04 -8.36
N THR A 71 14.70 -14.27 -9.64
CA THR A 71 14.24 -15.56 -10.16
C THR A 71 15.42 -16.52 -10.01
N GLN A 72 15.62 -17.06 -8.81
CA GLN A 72 16.64 -18.08 -8.61
C GLN A 72 16.06 -19.41 -9.13
N GLU A 73 16.33 -19.61 -10.42
CA GLU A 73 16.19 -20.86 -11.15
C GLU A 73 16.73 -22.00 -10.29
N ARG A 74 15.87 -22.92 -9.86
CA ARG A 74 16.28 -24.20 -9.29
C ARG A 74 16.87 -25.04 -10.41
N THR A 75 18.14 -24.84 -10.71
CA THR A 75 18.91 -25.75 -11.57
C THR A 75 18.99 -27.10 -10.87
N GLY A 76 18.24 -28.07 -11.38
CA GLY A 76 18.43 -29.47 -11.06
C GLY A 76 19.85 -29.88 -11.41
N GLY A 77 20.56 -30.41 -10.41
CA GLY A 77 21.89 -31.00 -10.56
C GLY A 77 21.93 -32.35 -9.87
N GLY A 78 21.30 -33.35 -10.49
CA GLY A 78 21.86 -34.72 -10.46
C GLY A 78 22.97 -34.75 -11.53
N PRO A 79 24.07 -35.46 -11.27
CA PRO A 79 24.01 -36.89 -11.52
C PRO A 79 24.72 -37.76 -10.49
N ASP A 80 24.34 -39.02 -10.63
CA ASP A 80 24.78 -40.25 -9.99
C ASP A 80 26.31 -40.38 -9.97
N GLY A 81 26.85 -40.75 -8.81
CA GLY A 81 28.26 -41.07 -8.59
C GLY A 81 28.36 -42.48 -8.01
N GLU A 82 28.86 -43.37 -8.85
CA GLU A 82 28.92 -44.83 -8.75
C GLU A 82 29.94 -45.29 -7.69
N GLY A 83 29.81 -46.55 -7.24
CA GLY A 83 30.62 -47.15 -6.18
C GLY A 83 32.11 -47.29 -6.48
N GLU A 84 32.90 -47.65 -5.47
CA GLU A 84 33.73 -48.87 -5.45
C GLU A 84 34.41 -49.04 -4.06
N GLU A 85 34.56 -50.31 -3.69
CA GLU A 85 35.23 -50.94 -2.55
C GLU A 85 36.71 -50.56 -2.28
N SER A 86 37.09 -50.54 -1.00
CA SER A 86 38.36 -51.09 -0.44
C SER A 86 38.37 -51.05 1.09
#